data_AF-A0A815I9B5-F1
#
_entry.id   AF-A0A815I9B5-F1
#
_cell.length_a   1.000
_cell.length_b   1.000
_cell.length_c   1.000
_cell.angle_alpha   90.00
_cell.angle_beta   90.00
_cell.angle_gamma   90.00
#
_symmetry.space_group_name_H-M   'P 1'
#
loop_
_entity.id
_entity.type
_entity.pdbx_description
1 polymer ?
#
loop_
_entity_poly.entity_id
_entity_poly.type
_entity_poly.pdbx_seq_one_letter_code
_entity_poly.pdbx_strand_id
1 'polypeptide(L)'
;MGLFQWILRQILFPAPHPPTYTLESHKENLLWLQPNQNSSTNLPVPCLHYSPNSPAKYFFLWCHGNGCDIGSMSRTVSGLSRRAEAHALIFEYPSYGLLSGARVSPSQESINDHAERAYLFIRDTLKWPTNRIIVYGHSIGSGSACYLASRYDIGALILQSPYTSIKNIIGRKIGRVVNLFNIPYWNNLQALKDTKYPILFIHGQRDNLISSEESQILYDSLAENNKKQLVFLPEDDHNSISDPVMLSHVQPFLNKYFNEPAVSLPDIEIDPKLREVPPNMPDNSRFKLIPYLINRIRSIFQPYNPPSRNE
;
A
#
# COMPACT_ATOMS: atom_id res chain seq x y z
N MET A 1 13.53 3.20 21.74
CA MET A 1 14.09 2.59 20.51
C MET A 1 15.53 3.05 20.36
N GLY A 2 16.47 2.14 20.10
CA GLY A 2 17.88 2.52 19.90
C GLY A 2 18.08 3.26 18.57
N LEU A 3 19.04 4.19 18.51
CA LEU A 3 19.36 4.99 17.32
C LEU A 3 19.59 4.13 16.07
N PHE A 4 20.25 2.98 16.21
CA PHE A 4 20.50 2.05 15.11
C PHE A 4 19.22 1.45 14.51
N GLN A 5 18.28 0.98 15.34
CA GLN A 5 16.99 0.45 14.87
C GLN A 5 16.17 1.52 14.14
N TRP A 6 16.24 2.75 14.64
CA TRP A 6 15.61 3.89 13.98
C TRP A 6 16.23 4.14 12.60
N ILE A 7 17.56 4.19 12.47
CA ILE A 7 18.25 4.34 11.17
C ILE A 7 17.89 3.20 10.21
N LEU A 8 17.91 1.95 10.68
CA LEU A 8 17.60 0.79 9.85
C LEU A 8 16.17 0.85 9.29
N ARG A 9 15.18 1.28 10.10
CA ARG A 9 13.81 1.49 9.63
C ARG A 9 13.72 2.53 8.52
N GLN A 10 14.50 3.62 8.59
CA GLN A 10 14.54 4.63 7.52
C GLN A 10 15.19 4.14 6.21
N ILE A 11 16.08 3.14 6.30
CA ILE A 11 16.67 2.47 5.13
C ILE A 11 15.67 1.49 4.52
N LEU A 12 14.93 0.75 5.35
CA LEU A 12 13.94 -0.23 4.92
C LEU A 12 12.69 0.42 4.33
N PHE A 13 12.32 1.60 4.83
CA PHE A 13 11.15 2.35 4.42
C PHE A 13 11.55 3.77 3.97
N PRO A 14 12.21 3.89 2.80
CA PRO A 14 12.62 5.18 2.29
C PRO A 14 11.41 5.98 1.80
N ALA A 15 10.92 6.92 2.61
CA ALA A 15 9.92 7.89 2.17
C ALA A 15 10.50 8.89 1.13
N PRO A 16 9.65 9.43 0.23
CA PRO A 16 10.00 10.59 -0.59
C PRO A 16 10.41 11.78 0.28
N HIS A 17 11.53 12.41 -0.05
CA HIS A 17 12.00 13.63 0.59
C HIS A 17 12.50 14.63 -0.46
N PRO A 18 11.85 15.79 -0.62
CA PRO A 18 10.64 16.22 0.10
C PRO A 18 9.41 15.35 -0.24
N PRO A 19 8.33 15.38 0.58
CA PRO A 19 7.02 14.85 0.23
C PRO A 19 6.53 15.34 -1.14
N THR A 20 5.80 14.51 -1.87
CA THR A 20 5.31 14.89 -3.22
C THR A 20 4.00 15.68 -3.20
N TYR A 21 3.38 15.83 -2.03
CA TYR A 21 2.15 16.60 -1.84
C TYR A 21 2.18 17.40 -0.53
N THR A 22 1.30 18.39 -0.48
CA THR A 22 1.07 19.29 0.65
C THR A 22 -0.39 19.24 1.07
N LEU A 23 -0.74 19.96 2.13
CA LEU A 23 -2.13 20.12 2.57
C LEU A 23 -3.04 20.70 1.47
N GLU A 24 -2.49 21.52 0.56
CA GLU A 24 -3.27 22.16 -0.51
C GLU A 24 -3.34 21.32 -1.79
N SER A 25 -2.44 20.34 -1.99
CA SER A 25 -2.31 19.60 -3.26
C SER A 25 -3.58 18.80 -3.63
N HIS A 26 -4.29 18.28 -2.62
CA HIS A 26 -5.44 17.40 -2.82
C HIS A 26 -6.60 17.73 -1.85
N LYS A 27 -6.77 19.00 -1.48
CA LYS A 27 -7.67 19.46 -0.43
C LYS A 27 -9.08 18.84 -0.44
N GLU A 28 -9.68 18.70 -1.62
CA GLU A 28 -11.03 18.13 -1.78
C GLU A 28 -11.11 16.63 -1.48
N ASN A 29 -10.00 15.91 -1.69
CA ASN A 29 -9.90 14.46 -1.57
C ASN A 29 -9.17 14.02 -0.30
N LEU A 30 -8.46 14.94 0.37
CA LEU A 30 -7.65 14.66 1.55
C LEU A 30 -8.56 14.53 2.78
N LEU A 31 -8.53 13.34 3.38
CA LEU A 31 -9.25 12.99 4.60
C LEU A 31 -8.27 12.69 5.73
N TRP A 32 -8.70 12.90 6.96
CA TRP A 32 -7.96 12.64 8.18
C TRP A 32 -8.71 11.67 9.09
N LEU A 33 -8.23 10.43 9.16
CA LEU A 33 -8.77 9.47 10.12
C LEU A 33 -8.12 9.72 11.47
N GLN A 34 -8.91 10.11 12.47
CA GLN A 34 -8.40 10.42 13.81
C GLN A 34 -7.95 9.14 14.56
N PRO A 35 -6.97 9.24 15.46
CA PRO A 35 -6.55 8.10 16.28
C PRO A 35 -7.70 7.67 17.19
N ASN A 36 -7.88 6.35 17.33
CA ASN A 36 -8.79 5.76 18.30
C ASN A 36 -8.00 5.20 19.50
N GLN A 37 -8.70 4.74 20.54
CA GLN A 37 -8.07 4.22 21.77
C GLN A 37 -7.14 3.03 21.55
N ASN A 38 -7.31 2.30 20.43
CA ASN A 38 -6.49 1.14 20.08
C ASN A 38 -5.31 1.50 19.18
N SER A 39 -5.12 2.78 18.82
CA SER A 39 -4.03 3.17 17.95
C SER A 39 -2.68 3.07 18.65
N SER A 40 -1.78 2.29 18.05
CA SER A 40 -0.40 2.13 18.49
C SER A 40 0.50 3.31 18.10
N THR A 41 0.08 4.13 17.14
CA THR A 41 0.84 5.28 16.63
C THR A 41 0.42 6.60 17.27
N ASN A 42 -0.85 6.71 17.67
CA ASN A 42 -1.48 7.96 18.09
C ASN A 42 -1.34 9.12 17.07
N LEU A 43 -1.14 8.79 15.79
CA LEU A 43 -1.10 9.77 14.70
C LEU A 43 -2.44 9.82 13.98
N PRO A 44 -2.85 10.96 13.41
CA PRO A 44 -3.90 10.95 12.40
C PRO A 44 -3.40 10.25 11.12
N VAL A 45 -4.31 9.59 10.38
CA VAL A 45 -3.97 8.98 9.08
C VAL A 45 -4.45 9.90 7.96
N PRO A 46 -3.55 10.54 7.20
CA PRO A 46 -3.91 11.18 5.94
C PRO A 46 -4.31 10.11 4.93
N CYS A 47 -5.43 10.35 4.24
CA CYS A 47 -5.91 9.50 3.16
C CYS A 47 -6.34 10.35 1.96
N LEU A 48 -6.20 9.83 0.74
CA LEU A 48 -6.92 10.39 -0.41
C LEU A 48 -8.09 9.49 -0.76
N HIS A 49 -9.29 10.07 -0.80
CA HIS A 49 -10.50 9.40 -1.25
C HIS A 49 -10.92 9.88 -2.63
N TYR A 50 -11.29 8.95 -3.50
CA TYR A 50 -11.84 9.22 -4.82
C TYR A 50 -13.16 8.49 -4.99
N SER A 51 -14.12 9.18 -5.61
CA SER A 51 -15.41 8.60 -5.99
C SER A 51 -15.51 8.50 -7.52
N PRO A 52 -16.16 7.45 -8.05
CA PRO A 52 -16.45 7.35 -9.47
C PRO A 52 -17.56 8.33 -9.88
N ASN A 53 -17.69 8.56 -11.19
CA ASN A 53 -18.79 9.37 -11.76
C ASN A 53 -20.07 8.54 -12.03
N SER A 54 -20.09 7.28 -11.61
CA SER A 54 -21.20 6.34 -11.72
C SER A 54 -21.44 5.68 -10.36
N PRO A 55 -22.58 4.98 -10.14
CA PRO A 55 -22.78 4.22 -8.92
C PRO A 55 -21.62 3.23 -8.69
N ALA A 56 -20.95 3.36 -7.55
CA ALA A 56 -19.79 2.56 -7.24
C ALA A 56 -20.17 1.08 -7.06
N LYS A 57 -19.43 0.17 -7.70
CA LYS A 57 -19.60 -1.29 -7.57
C LYS A 57 -18.72 -1.89 -6.49
N TYR A 58 -17.61 -1.21 -6.20
CA TYR A 58 -16.56 -1.67 -5.30
C TYR A 58 -16.00 -0.51 -4.48
N PHE A 59 -15.26 -0.86 -3.43
CA PHE A 59 -14.42 0.07 -2.69
C PHE A 59 -13.00 -0.47 -2.64
N PHE A 60 -12.06 0.20 -3.30
CA PHE A 60 -10.65 -0.12 -3.22
C PHE A 60 -9.99 0.49 -1.99
N LEU A 61 -9.30 -0.34 -1.20
CA LEU A 61 -8.36 0.10 -0.19
C LEU A 61 -6.93 -0.17 -0.69
N TRP A 62 -6.21 0.90 -0.99
CA TRP A 62 -4.89 0.83 -1.63
C TRP A 62 -3.75 0.96 -0.59
N CYS A 63 -2.97 -0.09 -0.46
CA CYS A 63 -1.72 -0.15 0.29
C CYS A 63 -0.56 0.15 -0.66
N HIS A 64 0.03 1.34 -0.58
CA HIS A 64 1.03 1.81 -1.54
C HIS A 64 2.40 1.13 -1.39
N GLY A 65 3.22 1.26 -2.43
CA GLY A 65 4.57 0.72 -2.48
C GLY A 65 5.54 1.47 -1.56
N ASN A 66 6.78 0.98 -1.53
CA ASN A 66 7.86 1.69 -0.87
C ASN A 66 8.34 2.84 -1.77
N GLY A 67 9.03 3.85 -1.24
CA GLY A 67 9.56 4.93 -2.08
C GLY A 67 8.52 5.85 -2.72
N CYS A 68 7.24 5.69 -2.42
CA CYS A 68 6.15 6.56 -2.84
C CYS A 68 5.35 7.05 -1.63
N ASP A 69 4.55 8.08 -1.83
CA ASP A 69 3.57 8.59 -0.87
C ASP A 69 2.19 8.74 -1.55
N ILE A 70 1.14 9.03 -0.78
CA ILE A 70 -0.23 9.06 -1.34
C ILE A 70 -0.41 10.13 -2.42
N GLY A 71 0.37 11.21 -2.36
CA GLY A 71 0.38 12.26 -3.38
C GLY A 71 0.86 11.75 -4.74
N SER A 72 2.00 11.06 -4.75
CA SER A 72 2.58 10.50 -5.98
C SER A 72 1.68 9.43 -6.63
N MET A 73 0.90 8.73 -5.81
CA MET A 73 -0.05 7.69 -6.25
C MET A 73 -1.44 8.23 -6.62
N SER A 74 -1.72 9.52 -6.39
CA SER A 74 -3.04 10.14 -6.62
C SER A 74 -3.59 9.90 -8.03
N ARG A 75 -2.75 10.05 -9.07
CA ARG A 75 -3.13 9.84 -10.47
C ARG A 75 -3.58 8.40 -10.71
N THR A 76 -2.78 7.43 -10.28
CA THR A 76 -3.06 5.99 -10.44
C THR A 76 -4.35 5.61 -9.72
N VAL A 77 -4.49 5.98 -8.45
CA VAL A 77 -5.65 5.60 -7.62
C VAL A 77 -6.94 6.28 -8.12
N SER A 78 -6.89 7.56 -8.50
CA SER A 78 -8.06 8.24 -9.09
C SER A 78 -8.44 7.65 -10.45
N GLY A 79 -7.45 7.26 -11.26
CA GLY A 79 -7.67 6.60 -12.54
C GLY A 79 -8.30 5.21 -12.38
N LEU A 80 -7.86 4.44 -11.38
CA LEU A 80 -8.49 3.18 -10.98
C LEU A 80 -9.95 3.40 -10.58
N SER A 81 -10.22 4.35 -9.68
CA SER A 81 -11.57 4.67 -9.21
C SER A 81 -12.53 4.95 -10.38
N ARG A 82 -12.14 5.81 -11.32
CA ARG A 82 -12.97 6.15 -12.48
C ARG A 82 -13.23 4.97 -13.41
N ARG A 83 -12.19 4.17 -13.72
CA ARG A 83 -12.27 3.12 -14.75
C ARG A 83 -12.87 1.82 -14.23
N ALA A 84 -12.71 1.52 -12.95
CA ALA A 84 -13.29 0.36 -12.30
C ALA A 84 -14.66 0.64 -11.65
N GLU A 85 -15.19 1.86 -11.81
CA GLU A 85 -16.47 2.30 -11.24
C GLU A 85 -16.53 2.03 -9.74
N ALA A 86 -15.51 2.49 -9.01
CA ALA A 86 -15.31 2.14 -7.61
C ALA A 86 -14.86 3.34 -6.80
N HIS A 87 -15.29 3.41 -5.53
CA HIS A 87 -14.59 4.28 -4.58
C HIS A 87 -13.16 3.77 -4.41
N ALA A 88 -12.22 4.66 -4.14
CA ALA A 88 -10.86 4.29 -3.80
C ALA A 88 -10.35 5.15 -2.64
N LEU A 89 -9.76 4.49 -1.64
CA LEU A 89 -9.06 5.13 -0.53
C LEU A 89 -7.63 4.62 -0.50
N ILE A 90 -6.68 5.55 -0.52
CA ILE A 90 -5.26 5.30 -0.26
C ILE A 90 -4.89 6.02 1.03
N PHE A 91 -4.10 5.38 1.89
CA PHE A 91 -3.70 5.92 3.20
C PHE A 91 -2.18 6.05 3.31
N GLU A 92 -1.72 7.02 4.08
CA GLU A 92 -0.28 7.31 4.24
C GLU A 92 0.37 6.43 5.30
N TYR A 93 1.62 6.04 5.07
CA TYR A 93 2.43 5.35 6.07
C TYR A 93 3.04 6.32 7.10
N PRO A 94 3.28 5.89 8.35
CA PRO A 94 3.99 6.72 9.34
C PRO A 94 5.37 7.17 8.84
N SER A 95 5.72 8.44 9.09
CA SER A 95 6.92 9.12 8.54
C SER A 95 6.93 9.37 7.02
N TYR A 96 5.85 9.09 6.29
CA TYR A 96 5.73 9.41 4.86
C TYR A 96 4.87 10.66 4.66
N GLY A 97 5.05 11.33 3.52
CA GLY A 97 4.19 12.44 3.11
C GLY A 97 4.07 13.55 4.16
N LEU A 98 2.83 13.89 4.48
CA LEU A 98 2.48 14.88 5.52
C LEU A 98 2.89 14.46 6.94
N LEU A 99 3.23 13.19 7.16
CA LEU A 99 3.71 12.67 8.44
C LEU A 99 5.23 12.61 8.54
N SER A 100 5.98 13.14 7.57
CA SER A 100 7.45 13.06 7.52
C SER A 100 8.19 13.59 8.75
N GLY A 101 7.61 14.52 9.53
CA GLY A 101 8.15 15.00 10.81
C GLY A 101 7.76 14.17 12.03
N ALA A 102 6.99 13.08 11.86
CA ALA A 102 6.48 12.28 12.97
C ALA A 102 7.62 11.54 13.69
N ARG A 103 7.48 11.40 15.02
CA ARG A 103 8.41 10.61 15.85
C ARG A 103 8.17 9.10 15.76
N VAL A 104 7.07 8.68 15.13
CA VAL A 104 6.74 7.27 14.90
C VAL A 104 7.43 6.79 13.63
N SER A 105 8.37 5.85 13.78
CA SER A 105 9.04 5.26 12.61
C SER A 105 8.13 4.29 11.84
N PRO A 106 8.31 4.19 10.52
CA PRO A 106 7.65 3.18 9.72
C PRO A 106 8.14 1.78 10.16
N SER A 107 7.18 0.90 10.39
CA SER A 107 7.38 -0.53 10.59
C SER A 107 6.11 -1.27 10.22
N GLN A 108 6.18 -2.61 10.22
CA GLN A 108 4.99 -3.44 10.05
C GLN A 108 3.85 -3.01 10.99
N GLU A 109 4.13 -2.85 12.29
CA GLU A 109 3.12 -2.53 13.29
C GLU A 109 2.47 -1.17 13.01
N SER A 110 3.30 -0.15 12.75
CA SER A 110 2.79 1.21 12.57
C SER A 110 2.08 1.40 11.24
N ILE A 111 2.49 0.67 10.19
CA ILE A 111 1.77 0.63 8.91
C ILE A 111 0.45 -0.15 9.04
N ASN A 112 0.46 -1.28 9.76
CA ASN A 112 -0.76 -2.06 10.02
C ASN A 112 -1.79 -1.26 10.83
N ASP A 113 -1.37 -0.41 11.77
CA ASP A 113 -2.24 0.52 12.51
C ASP A 113 -3.01 1.45 11.56
N HIS A 114 -2.32 2.06 10.60
CA HIS A 114 -2.94 2.94 9.62
C HIS A 114 -3.83 2.18 8.64
N ALA A 115 -3.38 1.01 8.19
CA ALA A 115 -4.14 0.14 7.30
C ALA A 115 -5.47 -0.31 7.93
N GLU A 116 -5.41 -0.74 9.20
CA GLU A 116 -6.58 -1.18 9.96
C GLU A 116 -7.57 -0.04 10.16
N ARG A 117 -7.09 1.16 10.50
CA ARG A 117 -7.97 2.34 10.63
C ARG A 117 -8.64 2.73 9.32
N ALA A 118 -7.92 2.63 8.19
CA ALA A 118 -8.50 2.87 6.87
C ALA A 118 -9.57 1.82 6.51
N TYR A 119 -9.32 0.54 6.82
CA TYR A 119 -10.30 -0.53 6.60
C TYR A 119 -11.55 -0.36 7.49
N LEU A 120 -11.36 -0.10 8.79
CA LEU A 120 -12.47 0.10 9.73
C LEU A 120 -13.28 1.35 9.40
N PHE A 121 -12.65 2.40 8.87
CA PHE A 121 -13.37 3.56 8.35
C PHE A 121 -14.32 3.17 7.21
N ILE A 122 -13.86 2.37 6.24
CA ILE A 122 -14.71 1.90 5.14
C ILE A 122 -15.84 1.01 5.66
N ARG A 123 -15.54 0.05 6.55
CA ARG A 123 -16.51 -0.92 7.06
C ARG A 123 -17.52 -0.32 8.04
N ASP A 124 -17.05 0.44 9.03
CA ASP A 124 -17.88 0.85 10.18
C ASP A 124 -18.44 2.25 10.01
N THR A 125 -17.64 3.19 9.49
CA THR A 125 -18.06 4.57 9.30
C THR A 125 -18.86 4.74 8.02
N LEU A 126 -18.31 4.28 6.88
CA LEU A 126 -18.99 4.37 5.59
C LEU A 126 -19.99 3.23 5.36
N LYS A 127 -19.97 2.20 6.22
CA LYS A 127 -20.87 1.04 6.17
C LYS A 127 -20.85 0.32 4.82
N TRP A 128 -19.71 0.33 4.14
CA TRP A 128 -19.55 -0.35 2.86
C TRP A 128 -19.53 -1.87 3.07
N PRO A 129 -20.25 -2.67 2.25
CA PRO A 129 -20.27 -4.12 2.40
C PRO A 129 -18.87 -4.72 2.27
N THR A 130 -18.46 -5.53 3.25
CA THR A 130 -17.10 -6.12 3.31
C THR A 130 -16.80 -6.99 2.11
N ASN A 131 -17.79 -7.73 1.60
CA ASN A 131 -17.70 -8.52 0.38
C ASN A 131 -17.59 -7.67 -0.91
N ARG A 132 -17.59 -6.34 -0.82
CA ARG A 132 -17.34 -5.40 -1.93
C ARG A 132 -16.13 -4.49 -1.66
N ILE A 133 -15.35 -4.75 -0.60
CA ILE A 133 -14.06 -4.11 -0.34
C ILE A 133 -12.96 -4.91 -1.06
N ILE A 134 -12.21 -4.24 -1.93
CA ILE A 134 -11.09 -4.81 -2.66
C ILE A 134 -9.81 -4.24 -2.07
N VAL A 135 -8.99 -5.08 -1.46
CA VAL A 135 -7.70 -4.63 -0.92
C VAL A 135 -6.65 -4.78 -2.01
N TYR A 136 -5.95 -3.70 -2.31
CA TYR A 136 -4.89 -3.67 -3.31
C TYR A 136 -3.54 -3.40 -2.63
N GLY A 137 -2.55 -4.25 -2.84
CA GLY A 137 -1.20 -4.07 -2.30
C GLY A 137 -0.13 -4.08 -3.39
N HIS A 138 0.67 -3.02 -3.45
CA HIS A 138 1.84 -2.95 -4.33
C HIS A 138 3.14 -3.13 -3.54
N SER A 139 4.00 -4.07 -3.93
CA SER A 139 5.35 -4.23 -3.35
C SER A 139 5.29 -4.35 -1.81
N ILE A 140 5.89 -3.43 -1.04
CA ILE A 140 5.79 -3.39 0.43
C ILE A 140 4.34 -3.37 0.94
N GLY A 141 3.43 -2.73 0.19
CA GLY A 141 2.01 -2.68 0.49
C GLY A 141 1.31 -4.03 0.37
N SER A 142 1.91 -5.03 -0.28
CA SER A 142 1.41 -6.42 -0.22
C SER A 142 1.42 -6.97 1.21
N GLY A 143 2.35 -6.51 2.06
CA GLY A 143 2.42 -6.88 3.47
C GLY A 143 1.18 -6.45 4.25
N SER A 144 0.88 -5.16 4.23
CA SER A 144 -0.29 -4.59 4.90
C SER A 144 -1.60 -5.08 4.28
N ALA A 145 -1.64 -5.27 2.95
CA ALA A 145 -2.79 -5.86 2.27
C ALA A 145 -3.09 -7.29 2.75
N CYS A 146 -2.07 -8.17 2.80
CA CYS A 146 -2.20 -9.53 3.34
C CYS A 146 -2.52 -9.54 4.84
N TYR A 147 -1.99 -8.59 5.61
CA TYR A 147 -2.33 -8.41 7.02
C TYR A 147 -3.83 -8.13 7.19
N LEU A 148 -4.38 -7.17 6.44
CA LEU A 148 -5.81 -6.84 6.47
C LEU A 148 -6.65 -8.06 6.08
N ALA A 149 -6.28 -8.69 4.98
CA ALA A 149 -7.03 -9.80 4.40
C ALA A 149 -7.04 -11.06 5.29
N SER A 150 -6.03 -11.25 6.14
CA SER A 150 -5.99 -12.36 7.11
C SER A 150 -6.77 -12.08 8.41
N ARG A 151 -7.24 -10.84 8.63
CA ARG A 151 -7.95 -10.43 9.85
C ARG A 151 -9.39 -10.00 9.61
N TYR A 152 -9.72 -9.58 8.40
CA TYR A 152 -10.99 -8.97 8.08
C TYR A 152 -11.60 -9.58 6.82
N ASP A 153 -12.93 -9.56 6.75
CA ASP A 153 -13.64 -9.97 5.55
C ASP A 153 -13.40 -8.98 4.41
N ILE A 154 -13.04 -9.50 3.24
CA ILE A 154 -12.84 -8.69 2.03
C ILE A 154 -13.53 -9.37 0.85
N GLY A 155 -13.90 -8.56 -0.14
CA GLY A 155 -14.41 -9.05 -1.40
C GLY A 155 -13.32 -9.74 -2.21
N ALA A 156 -12.16 -9.12 -2.34
CA ALA A 156 -11.01 -9.70 -3.04
C ALA A 156 -9.69 -9.03 -2.65
N LEU A 157 -8.59 -9.73 -2.92
CA LEU A 157 -7.23 -9.25 -2.74
C LEU A 157 -6.52 -9.14 -4.09
N ILE A 158 -5.88 -8.00 -4.37
CA ILE A 158 -5.06 -7.80 -5.55
C ILE A 158 -3.65 -7.46 -5.11
N LEU A 159 -2.67 -8.21 -5.58
CA LEU A 159 -1.26 -8.07 -5.21
C LEU A 159 -0.42 -7.81 -6.47
N GLN A 160 0.20 -6.63 -6.53
CA GLN A 160 1.16 -6.26 -7.57
C GLN A 160 2.59 -6.37 -7.04
N SER A 161 3.43 -7.12 -7.75
CA SER A 161 4.81 -7.46 -7.36
C SER A 161 4.96 -7.81 -5.86
N PRO A 162 4.16 -8.77 -5.32
CA PRO A 162 4.25 -9.17 -3.93
C PRO A 162 5.49 -10.03 -3.66
N TYR A 163 5.78 -10.19 -2.38
CA TYR A 163 6.82 -11.09 -1.87
C TYR A 163 6.23 -12.14 -0.91
N THR A 164 6.91 -13.27 -0.74
CA THR A 164 6.51 -14.29 0.25
C THR A 164 6.77 -13.83 1.69
N SER A 165 7.99 -13.33 1.94
CA SER A 165 8.40 -12.72 3.19
C SER A 165 9.44 -11.63 2.94
N ILE A 166 9.27 -10.46 3.54
CA ILE A 166 10.21 -9.34 3.36
C ILE A 166 11.60 -9.68 3.92
N LYS A 167 11.69 -10.63 4.86
CA LYS A 167 12.96 -11.17 5.38
C LYS A 167 13.84 -11.76 4.28
N ASN A 168 13.24 -12.43 3.28
CA ASN A 168 13.96 -13.04 2.16
C ASN A 168 14.53 -11.97 1.21
N ILE A 169 13.87 -10.82 1.09
CA ILE A 169 14.35 -9.69 0.29
C ILE A 169 15.46 -8.95 1.03
N ILE A 170 15.24 -8.65 2.31
CA ILE A 170 16.18 -7.92 3.17
C ILE A 170 17.51 -8.69 3.30
N GLY A 171 17.46 -10.00 3.53
CA GLY A 171 18.65 -10.84 3.62
C GLY A 171 19.47 -10.90 2.32
N ARG A 172 18.81 -10.80 1.15
CA ARG A 172 19.48 -10.74 -0.17
C ARG A 172 20.12 -9.37 -0.44
N LYS A 173 19.48 -8.28 -0.03
CA LYS A 173 19.91 -6.90 -0.39
C LYS A 173 20.79 -6.20 0.64
N ILE A 174 20.50 -6.36 1.93
CA ILE A 174 21.15 -5.64 3.03
C ILE A 174 22.15 -6.55 3.78
N GLY A 175 22.23 -7.82 3.38
CA GLY A 175 23.13 -8.83 3.93
C GLY A 175 22.52 -9.61 5.09
N ARG A 176 23.17 -10.70 5.52
CA ARG A 176 22.61 -11.59 6.56
C ARG A 176 22.64 -10.98 7.97
N VAL A 177 23.39 -9.91 8.19
CA VAL A 177 23.54 -9.24 9.50
C VAL A 177 22.22 -8.65 9.99
N VAL A 178 21.37 -8.16 9.08
CA VAL A 178 20.03 -7.66 9.46
C VAL A 178 19.09 -8.76 9.97
N ASN A 179 19.35 -10.03 9.65
CA ASN A 179 18.61 -11.17 10.20
C ASN A 179 18.95 -11.47 11.67
N LEU A 180 20.03 -10.88 12.22
CA LEU A 180 20.35 -10.97 13.65
C LEU A 180 19.44 -10.07 14.49
N PHE A 181 18.76 -9.11 13.86
CA PHE A 181 17.77 -8.28 14.53
C PHE A 181 16.40 -8.91 14.35
N ASN A 182 15.74 -9.24 15.46
CA ASN A 182 14.38 -9.81 15.48
C ASN A 182 13.33 -8.73 15.16
N ILE A 183 13.45 -8.11 13.98
CA ILE A 183 12.49 -7.11 13.51
C ILE A 183 11.30 -7.89 12.94
N PRO A 184 10.08 -7.65 13.44
CA PRO A 184 8.87 -8.24 12.89
C PRO A 184 8.68 -7.81 11.43
N TYR A 185 8.33 -8.78 10.60
CA TYR A 185 8.29 -8.67 9.15
C TYR A 185 7.07 -9.42 8.60
N TRP A 186 6.40 -8.83 7.59
CA TRP A 186 5.24 -9.47 7.00
C TRP A 186 5.66 -10.79 6.35
N ASN A 187 4.91 -11.84 6.68
CA ASN A 187 4.99 -13.14 6.04
C ASN A 187 3.67 -13.36 5.29
N ASN A 188 3.66 -12.94 4.03
CA ASN A 188 2.48 -13.03 3.17
C ASN A 188 2.12 -14.49 2.89
N LEU A 189 3.11 -15.38 2.78
CA LEU A 189 2.88 -16.81 2.61
C LEU A 189 2.05 -17.38 3.78
N GLN A 190 2.41 -17.01 5.01
CA GLN A 190 1.65 -17.42 6.19
C GLN A 190 0.28 -16.75 6.27
N ALA A 191 0.18 -15.46 5.91
CA ALA A 191 -1.07 -14.72 5.94
C ALA A 191 -2.12 -15.26 4.95
N LEU A 192 -1.66 -15.85 3.84
CA LEU A 192 -2.54 -16.33 2.77
C LEU A 192 -3.02 -17.79 2.92
N LYS A 193 -2.50 -18.54 3.90
CA LYS A 193 -2.68 -19.99 4.02
C LYS A 193 -4.14 -20.47 4.00
N ASP A 194 -5.04 -19.77 4.68
CA ASP A 194 -6.43 -20.22 4.90
C ASP A 194 -7.46 -19.31 4.20
N THR A 195 -7.04 -18.61 3.16
CA THR A 195 -7.85 -17.58 2.48
C THR A 195 -8.86 -18.18 1.51
N LYS A 196 -10.04 -17.57 1.41
CA LYS A 196 -11.17 -18.05 0.58
C LYS A 196 -11.72 -17.01 -0.40
N TYR A 197 -11.31 -15.76 -0.27
CA TYR A 197 -11.67 -14.68 -1.19
C TYR A 197 -10.92 -14.81 -2.52
N PRO A 198 -11.46 -14.27 -3.63
CA PRO A 198 -10.73 -14.11 -4.88
C PRO A 198 -9.38 -13.38 -4.70
N ILE A 199 -8.32 -13.89 -5.32
CA ILE A 199 -6.98 -13.28 -5.31
C ILE A 199 -6.43 -13.14 -6.73
N LEU A 200 -5.93 -11.96 -7.06
CA LEU A 200 -5.18 -11.68 -8.29
C LEU A 200 -3.74 -11.31 -7.96
N PHE A 201 -2.79 -11.99 -8.62
CA PHE A 201 -1.38 -11.65 -8.61
C PHE A 201 -1.00 -11.07 -9.97
N ILE A 202 -0.34 -9.91 -9.98
CA ILE A 202 0.21 -9.28 -11.19
C ILE A 202 1.71 -9.04 -10.95
N HIS A 203 2.58 -9.51 -11.84
CA HIS A 203 4.02 -9.39 -11.67
C HIS A 203 4.76 -9.24 -13.01
N GLY A 204 5.66 -8.26 -13.10
CA GLY A 204 6.61 -8.15 -14.21
C GLY A 204 7.66 -9.26 -14.19
N GLN A 205 7.94 -9.92 -15.31
CA GLN A 205 8.95 -10.99 -15.36
C GLN A 205 10.39 -10.45 -15.36
N ARG A 206 10.58 -9.14 -15.64
CA ARG A 206 11.87 -8.46 -15.55
C ARG A 206 12.08 -7.75 -14.21
N ASP A 207 11.28 -8.08 -13.20
CA ASP A 207 11.38 -7.50 -11.87
C ASP A 207 12.70 -7.91 -11.19
N ASN A 208 13.67 -6.99 -11.18
CA ASN A 208 14.98 -7.18 -10.56
C ASN A 208 14.99 -6.79 -9.06
N LEU A 209 13.87 -6.32 -8.51
CA LEU A 209 13.73 -5.97 -7.10
C LEU A 209 13.13 -7.14 -6.31
N ILE A 210 12.04 -7.72 -6.83
CA ILE A 210 11.34 -8.87 -6.28
C ILE A 210 11.14 -9.87 -7.43
N SER A 211 11.68 -11.07 -7.29
CA SER A 211 11.54 -12.11 -8.30
C SER A 211 10.08 -12.44 -8.56
N SER A 212 9.68 -12.59 -9.82
CA SER A 212 8.31 -12.99 -10.19
C SER A 212 7.92 -14.38 -9.64
N GLU A 213 8.91 -15.22 -9.33
CA GLU A 213 8.80 -16.49 -8.62
C GLU A 213 8.15 -16.35 -7.24
N GLU A 214 8.27 -15.18 -6.59
CA GLU A 214 7.59 -14.93 -5.32
C GLU A 214 6.06 -14.95 -5.48
N SER A 215 5.53 -14.39 -6.58
CA SER A 215 4.11 -14.51 -6.92
C SER A 215 3.71 -15.95 -7.22
N GLN A 216 4.57 -16.70 -7.92
CA GLN A 216 4.32 -18.12 -8.22
C GLN A 216 4.22 -18.94 -6.92
N ILE A 217 5.16 -18.77 -5.99
CA ILE A 217 5.16 -19.45 -4.69
C ILE A 217 3.88 -19.14 -3.91
N LEU A 218 3.49 -17.85 -3.85
CA LEU A 218 2.25 -17.46 -3.18
C LEU A 218 1.02 -18.11 -3.86
N TYR A 219 0.94 -18.06 -5.19
CA TYR A 219 -0.15 -18.66 -5.95
C TYR A 219 -0.25 -20.17 -5.73
N ASP A 220 0.87 -20.90 -5.74
CA ASP A 220 0.92 -22.34 -5.56
C ASP A 220 0.61 -22.77 -4.12
N SER A 221 0.90 -21.91 -3.14
CA SER A 221 0.59 -22.17 -1.72
C SER A 221 -0.91 -22.17 -1.41
N LEU A 222 -1.72 -21.54 -2.26
CA LEU A 222 -3.18 -21.49 -2.11
C LEU A 222 -3.81 -22.80 -2.56
N ALA A 223 -4.85 -23.24 -1.85
CA ALA A 223 -5.61 -24.45 -2.20
C ALA A 223 -6.08 -24.43 -3.66
N GLU A 224 -6.13 -25.60 -4.31
CA GLU A 224 -6.48 -25.70 -5.74
C GLU A 224 -7.88 -25.17 -6.05
N ASN A 225 -8.81 -25.29 -5.10
CA ASN A 225 -10.18 -24.79 -5.22
C ASN A 225 -10.33 -23.29 -4.89
N ASN A 226 -9.24 -22.59 -4.53
CA ASN A 226 -9.30 -21.14 -4.32
C ASN A 226 -9.54 -20.40 -5.62
N LYS A 227 -10.27 -19.29 -5.53
CA LYS A 227 -10.48 -18.35 -6.65
C LYS A 227 -9.21 -17.52 -6.88
N LYS A 228 -8.19 -18.12 -7.50
CA LYS A 228 -6.87 -17.49 -7.72
C LYS A 228 -6.59 -17.20 -9.19
N GLN A 229 -5.86 -16.13 -9.49
CA GLN A 229 -5.34 -15.79 -10.81
C GLN A 229 -3.92 -15.25 -10.69
N LEU A 230 -3.04 -15.64 -11.61
CA LEU A 230 -1.67 -15.17 -11.70
C LEU A 230 -1.40 -14.65 -13.10
N VAL A 231 -0.92 -13.41 -13.18
CA VAL A 231 -0.58 -12.71 -14.42
C VAL A 231 0.89 -12.35 -14.38
N PHE A 232 1.63 -12.86 -15.37
CA PHE A 232 3.00 -12.46 -15.64
C PHE A 232 3.05 -11.51 -16.84
N LEU A 233 3.79 -10.42 -16.69
CA LEU A 233 3.99 -9.39 -17.71
C LEU A 233 5.43 -9.50 -18.22
N PRO A 234 5.69 -10.09 -19.41
CA PRO A 234 7.04 -10.46 -19.84
C PRO A 234 8.03 -9.30 -19.98
N GLU A 235 7.51 -8.12 -20.33
CA GLU A 235 8.33 -6.94 -20.64
C GLU A 235 8.48 -5.98 -19.46
N ASP A 236 7.67 -6.16 -18.40
CA ASP A 236 7.60 -5.24 -17.28
C ASP A 236 8.59 -5.60 -16.15
N ASP A 237 9.09 -4.56 -15.49
CA ASP A 237 9.86 -4.63 -14.25
C ASP A 237 9.00 -4.27 -13.01
N HIS A 238 9.64 -4.01 -11.87
CA HIS A 238 8.96 -3.71 -10.61
C HIS A 238 8.05 -2.47 -10.66
N ASN A 239 8.41 -1.45 -11.44
CA ASN A 239 7.76 -0.15 -11.43
C ASN A 239 7.25 0.27 -12.81
N SER A 240 7.45 -0.52 -13.86
CA SER A 240 7.02 -0.18 -15.22
C SER A 240 5.55 -0.50 -15.52
N ILE A 241 4.87 -1.29 -14.67
CA ILE A 241 3.47 -1.69 -14.87
C ILE A 241 2.59 -0.44 -14.88
N SER A 242 2.18 -0.02 -16.07
CA SER A 242 1.37 1.19 -16.26
C SER A 242 -0.08 0.99 -15.82
N ASP A 243 -0.77 2.08 -15.45
CA ASP A 243 -2.19 2.01 -15.06
C ASP A 243 -3.08 1.30 -16.09
N PRO A 244 -2.96 1.52 -17.42
CA PRO A 244 -3.76 0.81 -18.41
C PRO A 244 -3.51 -0.70 -18.42
N VAL A 245 -2.25 -1.12 -18.27
CA VAL A 245 -1.88 -2.54 -18.21
C VAL A 245 -2.41 -3.18 -16.92
N MET A 246 -2.24 -2.52 -15.77
CA MET A 246 -2.81 -2.99 -14.51
C MET A 246 -4.33 -3.18 -14.63
N LEU A 247 -5.03 -2.20 -15.19
CA LEU A 247 -6.49 -2.22 -15.31
C LEU A 247 -7.02 -3.27 -16.30
N SER A 248 -6.27 -3.58 -17.36
CA SER A 248 -6.66 -4.63 -18.32
C SER A 248 -6.73 -6.01 -17.68
N HIS A 249 -6.09 -6.21 -16.52
CA HIS A 249 -6.16 -7.44 -15.74
C HIS A 249 -7.09 -7.34 -14.53
N VAL A 250 -7.14 -6.18 -13.87
CA VAL A 250 -8.03 -5.95 -12.73
C VAL A 250 -9.50 -6.00 -13.14
N GLN A 251 -9.90 -5.36 -14.25
CA GLN A 251 -11.30 -5.30 -14.64
C GLN A 251 -11.89 -6.69 -14.98
N PRO A 252 -11.24 -7.54 -15.80
CA PRO A 252 -11.75 -8.88 -16.07
C PRO A 252 -11.79 -9.76 -14.82
N PHE A 253 -10.82 -9.62 -13.91
CA PHE A 253 -10.82 -10.32 -12.63
C PHE A 253 -12.04 -9.95 -11.79
N LEU A 254 -12.34 -8.65 -11.66
CA LEU A 254 -13.52 -8.18 -10.95
C LEU A 254 -14.80 -8.69 -11.60
N ASN A 255 -14.94 -8.54 -12.92
CA ASN A 255 -16.11 -9.05 -13.63
C ASN A 255 -16.30 -10.56 -13.35
N LYS A 256 -15.26 -11.38 -13.47
CA LYS A 256 -15.36 -12.83 -13.24
C LYS A 256 -15.95 -13.19 -11.87
N TYR A 257 -15.59 -12.47 -10.80
CA TYR A 257 -15.93 -12.87 -9.44
C TYR A 257 -17.04 -12.06 -8.78
N PHE A 258 -17.54 -10.99 -9.43
CA PHE A 258 -18.51 -10.06 -8.86
C PHE A 258 -19.75 -9.82 -9.73
N ASN A 259 -19.99 -10.67 -10.74
CA ASN A 259 -21.09 -10.59 -11.72
C ASN A 259 -22.53 -10.73 -11.16
N GLU A 260 -22.71 -10.89 -9.84
CA GLU A 260 -24.06 -10.94 -9.26
C GLU A 260 -24.78 -9.59 -9.37
N PRO A 261 -26.13 -9.59 -9.54
CA PRO A 261 -26.90 -8.36 -9.71
C PRO A 261 -26.59 -7.36 -8.59
N ALA A 262 -26.55 -6.09 -8.97
CA ALA A 262 -26.19 -4.99 -8.08
C ALA A 262 -27.05 -5.06 -6.81
N VAL A 263 -26.44 -5.52 -5.70
CA VAL A 263 -26.93 -5.20 -4.37
C VAL A 263 -27.07 -3.67 -4.35
N SER A 264 -28.17 -3.14 -3.80
CA SER A 264 -28.26 -1.69 -3.59
C SER A 264 -27.13 -1.30 -2.65
N LEU A 265 -26.07 -0.70 -3.20
CA LEU A 265 -24.92 -0.23 -2.44
C LEU A 265 -25.26 1.15 -1.84
N PRO A 266 -24.72 1.46 -0.67
CA PRO A 266 -24.99 2.75 -0.04
C PRO A 266 -24.35 3.87 -0.87
N ASP A 267 -25.06 4.98 -1.03
CA ASP A 267 -24.41 6.23 -1.40
C ASP A 267 -23.53 6.67 -0.22
N ILE A 268 -22.28 7.00 -0.51
CA ILE A 268 -21.32 7.41 0.53
C ILE A 268 -21.29 8.93 0.61
N GLU A 269 -21.66 9.46 1.78
CA GLU A 269 -21.44 10.86 2.14
C GLU A 269 -20.23 10.96 3.08
N ILE A 270 -19.23 11.77 2.70
CA ILE A 270 -18.03 12.00 3.51
C ILE A 270 -18.28 13.20 4.43
N ASP A 271 -18.26 12.95 5.75
CA ASP A 271 -18.37 14.01 6.77
C ASP A 271 -17.32 15.11 6.50
N PRO A 272 -17.74 16.37 6.28
CA PRO A 272 -16.83 17.48 6.03
C PRO A 272 -15.75 17.65 7.09
N LYS A 273 -16.01 17.27 8.35
CA LYS A 273 -15.03 17.33 9.44
C LYS A 273 -13.79 16.47 9.19
N LEU A 274 -13.92 15.41 8.38
CA LEU A 274 -12.77 14.59 7.99
C LEU A 274 -11.76 15.34 7.12
N ARG A 275 -12.14 16.48 6.52
CA ARG A 275 -11.22 17.34 5.75
C ARG A 275 -10.50 18.38 6.62
N GLU A 276 -10.88 18.52 7.87
CA GLU A 276 -10.22 19.46 8.79
C GLU A 276 -8.84 18.94 9.17
N VAL A 277 -7.83 19.82 9.07
CA VAL A 277 -6.46 19.48 9.44
C VAL A 277 -6.38 19.22 10.94
N PRO A 278 -5.82 18.08 11.38
CA PRO A 278 -5.70 17.77 12.80
C PRO A 278 -4.85 18.83 13.54
N PRO A 279 -5.23 19.20 14.77
CA PRO A 279 -4.51 20.24 15.52
C PRO A 279 -3.07 19.85 15.90
N ASN A 280 -2.75 18.56 15.94
CA ASN A 280 -1.48 18.01 16.41
C ASN A 280 -0.63 17.41 15.26
N MET A 281 -0.55 18.10 14.13
CA MET A 281 0.27 17.65 13.00
C MET A 281 1.77 17.67 13.35
N PRO A 282 2.56 16.66 12.89
CA PRO A 282 4.00 16.66 13.11
C PRO A 282 4.70 17.89 12.53
N ASP A 283 5.64 18.46 13.30
CA ASP A 283 6.46 19.58 12.86
C ASP A 283 7.55 19.10 11.88
N ASN A 284 7.32 19.34 10.58
CA ASN A 284 8.22 18.96 9.49
C ASN A 284 9.50 19.83 9.42
N SER A 285 9.63 20.89 10.24
CA SER A 285 10.76 21.81 10.18
C SER A 285 12.05 21.28 10.85
N ARG A 286 11.94 20.26 11.72
CA ARG A 286 13.03 19.81 12.62
C ARG A 286 14.03 18.82 12.02
N PHE A 287 13.80 18.27 10.83
CA PHE A 287 14.62 17.21 10.25
C PHE A 287 15.41 17.65 9.01
N LYS A 288 16.06 18.83 9.05
CA LYS A 288 16.94 19.30 7.95
C LYS A 288 18.30 18.58 7.87
N LEU A 289 18.79 18.00 8.97
CA LEU A 289 20.15 17.39 9.02
C LEU A 289 20.18 15.88 8.73
N ILE A 290 19.08 15.17 8.90
CA ILE A 290 19.01 13.71 8.74
C ILE A 290 18.94 13.24 7.27
N PRO A 291 18.26 13.95 6.34
CA PRO A 291 18.19 13.56 4.94
C PRO A 291 19.57 13.45 4.29
N TYR A 292 20.53 14.29 4.69
CA TYR A 292 21.91 14.24 4.17
C TYR A 292 22.61 12.93 4.53
N LEU A 293 22.49 12.49 5.79
CA LEU A 293 23.10 11.24 6.26
C LEU A 293 22.41 10.01 5.65
N ILE A 294 21.08 10.04 5.55
CA ILE A 294 20.29 8.98 4.92
C ILE A 294 20.57 8.91 3.42
N ASN A 295 20.68 10.04 2.70
CA ASN A 295 21.00 10.06 1.27
C ASN A 295 22.41 9.53 0.99
N ARG A 296 23.38 9.83 1.86
CA ARG A 296 24.75 9.29 1.78
C ARG A 296 24.83 7.79 2.09
N ILE A 297 23.91 7.26 2.88
CA ILE A 297 23.77 5.82 3.12
C ILE A 297 22.99 5.16 1.95
N ARG A 298 21.95 5.81 1.43
CA ARG A 298 21.17 5.34 0.26
C ARG A 298 22.03 5.21 -1.00
N SER A 299 23.00 6.10 -1.22
CA SER A 299 23.95 5.99 -2.35
C SER A 299 24.87 4.76 -2.27
N ILE A 300 24.98 4.12 -1.09
CA ILE A 300 25.73 2.86 -0.92
C ILE A 300 24.88 1.66 -1.36
N PHE A 301 23.54 1.80 -1.37
CA PHE A 301 22.59 0.71 -1.62
C PHE A 301 21.80 0.83 -2.94
N GLN A 302 22.00 1.90 -3.72
CA GLN A 302 21.49 1.96 -5.10
C GLN A 302 22.50 1.30 -6.06
N PRO A 303 22.07 0.39 -6.96
CA PRO A 303 22.89 0.06 -8.11
C PRO A 303 23.04 1.32 -8.98
N TYR A 304 24.27 1.57 -9.41
CA TYR A 304 24.61 2.66 -10.34
C TYR A 304 23.75 2.56 -11.61
N ASN A 305 22.84 3.53 -11.80
CA ASN A 305 22.19 3.76 -13.08
C ASN A 305 22.97 4.87 -13.81
N PRO A 306 23.76 4.56 -14.86
CA PRO A 306 24.32 5.60 -15.70
C PRO A 306 23.20 6.39 -16.38
N PRO A 307 23.39 7.70 -16.64
CA PRO A 307 22.40 8.49 -17.36
C PRO A 307 22.14 7.87 -18.73
N SER A 308 20.85 7.74 -19.08
CA SER A 308 20.42 7.42 -20.44
C SER A 308 21.08 8.40 -21.39
N ARG A 309 21.85 7.89 -22.36
CA ARG A 309 22.37 8.71 -23.44
C ARG A 309 21.17 9.32 -24.16
N ASN A 310 21.15 10.64 -24.21
CA ASN A 310 20.27 11.40 -25.09
C ASN A 310 20.50 10.93 -26.54
N GLU A 311 19.42 10.65 -27.24
CA GLU A 311 19.28 10.92 -28.68
C GLU A 311 18.24 12.03 -28.84
#